data_AF-A0ABD5MU46-F1
#
_entry.id   AF-A0ABD5MU46-F1
#
_cell.length_a   1.000
_cell.length_b   1.000
_cell.length_c   1.000
_cell.angle_alpha   90.00
_cell.angle_beta   90.00
_cell.angle_gamma   90.00
#
_symmetry.space_group_name_H-M   'P 1'
#
loop_
_entity.id
_entity.type
_entity.pdbx_description
1 polymer ?
#
loop_
_entity_poly.entity_id
_entity_poly.type
_entity_poly.pdbx_seq_one_letter_code
_entity_poly.pdbx_strand_id
1 'polypeptide(L)' 'MSKIEFKMRQRIIRKFEEVGAISKKTAVTFVTANLDLQQQYWLPYLVGSLLGSIKKTSDNRYYH' A
#
# COMPACT_ATOMS: atom_id res chain seq x y z
N MET A 1 -9.80 -5.34 -12.54
CA MET A 1 -8.61 -4.51 -12.26
C MET A 1 -8.16 -3.85 -13.54
N SER A 2 -8.02 -2.53 -13.58
CA SER A 2 -7.52 -1.83 -14.79
C SER A 2 -5.99 -1.89 -14.88
N LYS A 3 -5.40 -1.66 -16.07
CA LYS A 3 -3.93 -1.59 -16.25
C LYS A 3 -3.29 -0.49 -15.39
N ILE A 4 -3.99 0.62 -15.21
CA ILE A 4 -3.55 1.75 -14.39
C ILE A 4 -3.56 1.36 -12.91
N GLU A 5 -4.66 0.77 -12.44
CA GLU A 5 -4.79 0.28 -11.07
C GLU A 5 -3.70 -0.76 -10.75
N PHE A 6 -3.48 -1.73 -11.64
CA PHE A 6 -2.43 -2.74 -11.47
C PHE A 6 -1.03 -2.10 -11.37
N LYS A 7 -0.69 -1.19 -12.29
CA LYS A 7 0.61 -0.50 -12.27
C LYS A 7 0.79 0.30 -10.98
N MET A 8 -0.26 0.95 -10.48
CA MET A 8 -0.18 1.72 -9.25
C MET A 8 -0.05 0.84 -8.01
N ARG A 9 -0.80 -0.27 -7.97
CA ARG A 9 -0.66 -1.30 -6.94
C ARG A 9 0.78 -1.78 -6.83
N GLN A 10 1.39 -2.17 -7.94
CA GLN A 10 2.79 -2.65 -7.97
C GLN A 10 3.79 -1.57 -7.50
N ARG A 11 3.59 -0.30 -7.88
CA ARG A 11 4.44 0.80 -7.41
C ARG A 11 4.38 1.01 -5.90
N ILE A 12 3.20 0.85 -5.29
CA ILE A 12 3.02 0.99 -3.84
C ILE A 12 3.60 -0.22 -3.11
N ILE A 13 3.35 -1.43 -3.62
CA ILE A 13 3.90 -2.68 -3.06
C ILE A 13 5.42 -2.60 -2.99
N ARG A 14 6.08 -2.22 -4.08
CA ARG A 14 7.53 -2.08 -4.11
C ARG A 14 8.05 -1.13 -3.01
N LYS A 15 7.37 -0.02 -2.77
CA LYS A 15 7.73 0.91 -1.68
C LYS A 15 7.54 0.29 -0.29
N PHE A 16 6.50 -0.53 -0.10
CA PHE A 16 6.33 -1.30 1.12
C PHE A 16 7.42 -2.36 1.30
N GLU A 17 7.81 -3.07 0.25
CA GLU A 17 8.94 -4.02 0.30
C GLU A 17 10.26 -3.32 0.64
N GLU A 18 10.54 -2.17 0.03
CA GLU A 18 11.75 -1.37 0.28
C GLU A 18 11.89 -0.93 1.75
N VAL A 19 10.78 -0.78 2.48
CA VAL A 19 10.76 -0.41 3.91
C VAL A 19 10.40 -1.58 4.84
N GLY A 20 10.27 -2.80 4.30
CA GLY A 20 9.97 -4.02 5.08
C GLY A 20 8.52 -4.15 5.55
N ALA A 21 7.59 -3.37 5.01
CA ALA A 21 6.16 -3.39 5.34
C ALA A 21 5.41 -4.56 4.65
N ILE A 22 5.86 -5.79 4.90
CA ILE A 22 5.34 -7.04 4.32
C ILE A 22 4.39 -7.83 5.26
N SER A 23 4.06 -7.26 6.42
CA SER A 23 3.22 -7.92 7.40
C SER A 23 2.52 -6.92 8.31
N LYS A 24 1.47 -7.36 9.01
CA LYS A 24 0.78 -6.53 10.01
C LYS A 24 1.73 -6.02 11.11
N LYS A 25 2.73 -6.82 11.50
CA LYS A 25 3.71 -6.46 12.54
C LYS A 25 4.67 -5.36 12.06
N THR A 26 4.97 -5.34 10.76
CA THR A 26 5.88 -4.39 10.13
C THR A 26 5.14 -3.29 9.38
N ALA A 27 3.83 -3.13 9.60
CA ALA A 27 3.03 -2.12 8.94
C ALA A 27 3.54 -0.71 9.26
N VAL A 28 3.54 0.16 8.26
CA VAL A 28 4.09 1.51 8.35
C VAL A 28 3.10 2.57 7.87
N THR A 29 3.36 3.85 8.19
CA THR A 29 2.55 4.95 7.64
C THR A 29 2.90 5.20 6.18
N PHE A 30 2.02 5.88 5.43
CA PHE A 30 2.33 6.29 4.05
C PHE A 30 3.54 7.23 3.96
N VAL A 31 3.83 7.98 5.04
CA VAL A 31 5.01 8.85 5.14
C VAL A 31 6.27 7.99 5.26
N THR A 32 6.26 6.99 6.13
CA THR A 32 7.39 6.05 6.30
C THR A 32 7.68 5.27 5.02
N ALA A 33 6.62 4.84 4.30
CA ALA A 33 6.75 4.21 2.99
C ALA A 33 7.11 5.18 1.85
N ASN A 34 7.35 6.46 2.17
CA ASN A 34 7.71 7.51 1.23
C ASN A 34 6.75 7.57 0.02
N LEU A 35 5.44 7.41 0.24
CA LEU A 35 4.46 7.45 -0.84
C LEU A 35 4.31 8.88 -1.38
N ASP A 36 4.33 9.02 -2.71
CA ASP A 36 4.06 10.30 -3.37
C ASP A 36 2.56 10.64 -3.30
N LEU A 37 2.19 11.89 -3.63
CA LEU A 37 0.79 12.35 -3.56
C LEU A 37 -0.15 11.46 -4.38
N GLN A 38 0.25 11.07 -5.60
CA GLN A 38 -0.57 10.21 -6.45
C GLN A 38 -0.78 8.84 -5.77
N GLN A 39 0.27 8.25 -5.23
CA GLN A 39 0.20 6.97 -4.51
C GLN A 39 -0.69 7.05 -3.27
N GLN A 40 -0.61 8.15 -2.51
CA GLN A 40 -1.47 8.39 -1.35
C GLN A 40 -2.95 8.49 -1.75
N TYR A 41 -3.28 9.17 -2.85
CA TYR A 41 -4.65 9.21 -3.38
C TYR A 41 -5.16 7.84 -3.83
N TRP A 42 -4.30 7.00 -4.39
CA TRP A 42 -4.69 5.65 -4.82
C TRP A 42 -4.83 4.65 -3.66
N LEU A 43 -4.13 4.88 -2.54
CA LEU A 43 -4.03 3.93 -1.45
C LEU A 43 -5.38 3.48 -0.87
N PRO A 44 -6.36 4.37 -0.59
CA PRO A 44 -7.68 3.96 -0.10
C PRO A 44 -8.45 3.04 -1.06
N TYR A 45 -8.27 3.22 -2.37
CA TYR A 45 -8.94 2.40 -3.40
C TYR A 45 -8.29 1.01 -3.56
N LEU A 46 -7.01 0.89 -3.20
CA LEU A 46 -6.25 -0.34 -3.34
C LEU A 46 -6.31 -1.22 -2.08
N VAL A 47 -6.66 -0.61 -0.94
CA VAL A 47 -6.86 -1.27 0.36
C VAL A 47 -8.20 -1.98 0.39
N GLY A 48 -8.21 -3.23 0.87
CA GLY A 48 -9.47 -3.90 1.23
C GLY A 48 -10.23 -4.56 0.09
N SER A 49 -9.71 -4.60 -1.15
CA SER A 49 -10.23 -5.57 -2.11
C SER A 49 -9.95 -6.98 -1.57
N LEU A 50 -10.90 -7.92 -1.65
CA LEU A 50 -10.80 -9.28 -1.09
C LEU A 50 -9.58 -10.07 -1.63
N LEU A 51 -9.10 -9.70 -2.82
CA LEU A 51 -7.89 -10.19 -3.50
C LEU A 51 -6.74 -9.16 -3.48
N GLY A 52 -6.92 -8.10 -2.70
CA GLY A 52 -6.05 -6.96 -2.58
C GLY A 52 -4.87 -7.30 -1.73
N SER A 53 -3.72 -7.20 -2.34
CA SER A 53 -2.48 -7.45 -1.67
C SER A 53 -2.03 -6.28 -0.80
N ILE A 54 -2.76 -5.18 -0.69
CA ILE A 54 -2.44 -4.08 0.23
C ILE A 54 -3.48 -4.08 1.36
N LYS A 55 -2.99 -4.10 2.60
CA LYS A 55 -3.78 -4.18 3.81
C LYS A 55 -3.53 -2.96 4.70
N LYS A 56 -4.54 -2.62 5.49
CA LYS A 56 -4.53 -1.49 6.42
C LYS A 56 -4.86 -1.98 7.82
N THR A 57 -4.12 -1.50 8.81
CA THR A 57 -4.35 -1.74 10.23
C THR A 57 -5.35 -0.73 10.81
N SER A 58 -5.85 -1.00 12.02
CA SER A 58 -6.77 -0.09 12.72
C SER A 58 -6.13 1.27 13.07
N ASP A 59 -4.80 1.31 13.22
CA ASP A 59 -4.02 2.52 13.53
C ASP A 59 -3.48 3.25 12.29
N ASN A 60 -4.15 3.10 11.13
CA ASN A 60 -3.78 3.77 9.86
C ASN A 60 -2.36 3.46 9.35
N ARG A 61 -1.87 2.24 9.60
CA ARG A 61 -0.64 1.72 8.98
C ARG A 61 -0.98 0.75 7.86
N TYR A 62 -0.04 0.57 6.94
CA TYR A 62 -0.21 -0.16 5.71
C TYR A 62 0.90 -1.19 5.55
N TYR A 63 0.55 -2.31 4.93
CA TYR A 63 1.48 -3.37 4.56
C TYR A 63 0.97 -4.09 3.30
N HIS A 64 1.85 -4.84 2.66
CA HIS A 64 1.51 -5.76 1.58
C HIS A 64 1.42 -7.19 2.12
#